data_AF-A0A920R0R4-F1
#
_entry.id   AF-A0A920R0R4-F1
#
_cell.length_a   1.000
_cell.length_b   1.000
_cell.length_c   1.000
_cell.angle_alpha   90.00
_cell.angle_beta   90.00
_cell.angle_gamma   90.00
#
_symmetry.space_group_name_H-M   'P 1'
#
loop_
_entity.id
_entity.type
_entity.pdbx_description
1 polymer ?
#
loop_
_entity_poly.entity_id
_entity_poly.type
_entity_poly.pdbx_seq_one_letter_code
_entity_poly.pdbx_strand_id
1 'polypeptide(L)'
;MVGTSRALSQGEQIFMLRKGGIREDTRHFKIEHDQFLLYPGVFHEGTSLLKRKYHSLTSGAANEDFNENITLSVFCQLIETIDISQENQVNALDPFHIWSKSFPAKRFKWKPSQPLKLMIVRAYRLNPAMKIPVIPAYKGCKSWVELVENINTSDLENPH
;
A
#
# COMPACT_ATOMS: atom_id res chain seq x y z
N MET A 1 -0.78 -7.12 -0.61
CA MET A 1 -0.03 -5.87 -0.82
C MET A 1 1.20 -6.03 -1.72
N VAL A 2 1.76 -7.24 -1.92
CA VAL A 2 2.93 -7.42 -2.80
C VAL A 2 2.72 -6.87 -4.22
N GLY A 3 1.58 -7.15 -4.85
CA GLY A 3 1.28 -6.58 -6.18
C GLY A 3 1.25 -5.04 -6.18
N THR A 4 0.61 -4.42 -5.18
CA THR A 4 0.59 -2.96 -5.02
C THR A 4 1.99 -2.37 -4.84
N SER A 5 2.82 -3.00 -4.01
CA SER A 5 4.20 -2.57 -3.75
C SER A 5 5.03 -2.58 -5.03
N ARG A 6 4.98 -3.69 -5.79
CA ARG A 6 5.67 -3.81 -7.08
C ARG A 6 5.14 -2.83 -8.12
N ALA A 7 3.83 -2.63 -8.20
CA ALA A 7 3.26 -1.66 -9.14
C ALA A 7 3.72 -0.23 -8.84
N LEU A 8 3.76 0.16 -7.56
CA LEU A 8 4.28 1.46 -7.14
C LEU A 8 5.77 1.60 -7.48
N SER A 9 6.58 0.59 -7.20
CA SER A 9 8.02 0.64 -7.49
C SER A 9 8.37 0.56 -8.98
N GLN A 10 7.44 0.11 -9.83
CA GLN A 10 7.56 0.07 -11.29
C GLN A 10 6.90 1.26 -11.99
N GLY A 11 6.29 2.19 -11.25
CA GLY A 11 5.56 3.32 -11.85
C GLY A 11 4.23 2.96 -12.52
N GLU A 12 3.79 1.69 -12.44
CA GLU A 12 2.51 1.21 -13.01
C GLU A 12 1.28 1.85 -12.34
N GLN A 13 1.42 2.29 -11.09
CA GLN A 13 0.44 3.13 -10.41
C GLN A 13 1.17 4.09 -9.46
N ILE A 14 0.50 5.17 -9.07
CA ILE A 14 1.07 6.22 -8.21
C ILE A 14 0.24 6.52 -6.97
N PHE A 15 -0.78 5.70 -6.68
CA PHE A 15 -1.66 5.94 -5.55
C PHE A 15 -2.07 4.67 -4.83
N MET A 16 -2.54 4.87 -3.60
CA MET A 16 -3.16 3.84 -2.77
C MET A 16 -4.55 4.28 -2.33
N LEU A 17 -5.40 3.30 -2.04
CA LEU A 17 -6.74 3.54 -1.50
C LEU A 17 -6.78 3.16 -0.03
N ARG A 18 -7.25 4.08 0.81
CA ARG A 18 -7.34 3.90 2.26
C ARG A 18 -8.73 4.26 2.77
N LYS A 19 -9.19 3.47 3.73
CA LYS A 19 -10.43 3.69 4.48
C LYS A 19 -10.07 3.65 5.97
N GLY A 20 -10.57 4.61 6.76
CA GLY A 20 -10.13 4.85 8.14
C GLY A 20 -10.07 3.60 9.04
N GLY A 21 -9.08 3.58 9.95
CA GLY A 21 -8.76 2.49 10.86
C GLY A 21 -9.82 2.20 11.93
N ILE A 22 -9.55 1.19 12.79
CA ILE A 22 -10.46 0.70 13.84
C ILE A 22 -10.37 1.53 15.14
N ARG A 23 -9.35 2.38 15.31
CA ARG A 23 -9.24 3.36 16.40
C ARG A 23 -8.64 4.64 15.83
N GLU A 24 -9.49 5.59 15.49
CA GLU A 24 -9.10 6.96 15.11
C GLU A 24 -9.95 7.88 15.98
N ASP A 25 -9.38 8.31 17.11
CA ASP A 25 -10.07 9.07 18.18
C ASP A 25 -10.30 10.55 17.82
N THR A 26 -9.96 10.95 16.59
CA THR A 26 -10.20 12.29 16.07
C THR A 26 -10.98 12.22 14.76
N ARG A 27 -12.03 13.03 14.63
CA ARG A 27 -12.98 13.11 13.51
C ARG A 27 -12.37 13.38 12.11
N HIS A 28 -11.04 13.43 11.99
CA HIS A 28 -10.33 13.58 10.74
C HIS A 28 -9.12 12.62 10.75
N PHE A 29 -9.02 11.77 9.73
CA PHE A 29 -7.84 10.96 9.47
C PHE A 29 -6.66 11.89 9.23
N LYS A 30 -5.70 11.88 10.16
CA LYS A 30 -4.43 12.56 10.01
C LYS A 30 -3.41 11.49 9.60
N ILE A 31 -2.79 11.66 8.44
CA ILE A 31 -1.59 10.88 8.13
C ILE A 31 -0.50 11.42 9.05
N GLU A 32 -0.07 10.60 10.01
CA GLU A 32 0.92 10.99 11.01
C GLU A 32 2.32 11.14 10.40
N HIS A 33 2.59 10.44 9.28
CA HIS A 33 3.86 10.43 8.58
C HIS A 33 3.68 10.55 7.07
N ASP A 34 4.26 11.58 6.48
CA ASP A 34 4.32 11.80 5.03
C ASP A 34 5.34 10.90 4.33
N GLN A 35 6.16 10.17 5.08
CA GLN A 35 7.18 9.25 4.57
C GLN A 35 7.07 7.89 5.25
N PHE A 36 7.07 6.81 4.45
CA PHE A 36 6.85 5.47 4.99
C PHE A 36 7.34 4.34 4.08
N LEU A 37 7.62 3.19 4.69
CA LEU A 37 7.91 1.95 3.98
C LEU A 37 6.66 1.11 3.79
N LEU A 38 6.55 0.47 2.62
CA LEU A 38 5.49 -0.49 2.37
C LEU A 38 5.85 -1.84 2.99
N TYR A 39 5.01 -2.29 3.91
CA TYR A 39 5.06 -3.65 4.43
C TYR A 39 4.51 -4.63 3.38
N PRO A 40 5.34 -5.48 2.76
CA PRO A 40 4.85 -6.50 1.84
C PRO A 40 4.05 -7.53 2.63
N GLY A 41 2.87 -7.87 2.13
CA GLY A 41 2.05 -8.92 2.69
C GLY A 41 1.27 -9.63 1.61
N VAL A 42 1.11 -10.94 1.76
CA VAL A 42 0.28 -11.77 0.90
C VAL A 42 -1.07 -11.95 1.58
N PHE A 43 -2.14 -11.47 0.93
CA PHE A 43 -3.49 -11.86 1.33
C PHE A 43 -3.78 -13.21 0.67
N HIS A 44 -4.50 -14.10 1.34
CA HIS A 44 -4.92 -15.38 0.76
C HIS A 44 -5.68 -15.22 -0.57
N GLU A 45 -6.34 -14.07 -0.80
CA GLU A 45 -7.02 -13.72 -2.06
C GLU A 45 -6.18 -12.81 -2.99
N GLY A 46 -4.86 -12.67 -2.77
CA GLY A 46 -4.04 -11.60 -3.35
C GLY A 46 -4.15 -11.41 -4.87
N THR A 47 -4.21 -12.49 -5.65
CA THR A 47 -4.27 -12.45 -7.12
C THR A 47 -5.67 -12.10 -7.66
N SER A 48 -6.74 -12.55 -7.00
CA SER A 48 -8.12 -12.26 -7.44
C SER A 48 -8.51 -10.78 -7.26
N LEU A 49 -7.76 -10.08 -6.41
CA LEU A 49 -7.89 -8.64 -6.19
C LEU A 49 -7.21 -7.80 -7.27
N LEU A 50 -6.53 -8.42 -8.25
CA LEU A 50 -5.83 -7.75 -9.35
C LEU A 50 -6.52 -8.00 -10.70
N LYS A 51 -6.35 -7.07 -11.64
CA LYS A 51 -6.70 -7.30 -13.05
C LYS A 51 -5.82 -8.42 -13.60
N ARG A 52 -6.37 -9.23 -14.50
CA ARG A 52 -5.68 -10.40 -15.09
C ARG A 52 -4.29 -10.07 -15.65
N LYS A 53 -4.13 -8.92 -16.31
CA LYS A 53 -2.84 -8.48 -16.86
C LYS A 53 -1.73 -8.26 -15.81
N TYR A 54 -2.10 -8.07 -14.54
CA TYR A 54 -1.18 -7.79 -13.43
C TYR A 54 -0.97 -8.98 -12.49
N HIS A 55 -1.49 -10.18 -12.83
CA HIS A 55 -1.32 -11.36 -11.98
C HIS A 55 0.14 -11.75 -11.77
N SER A 56 0.99 -11.51 -12.77
CA SER A 56 2.45 -11.72 -12.71
C SER A 56 3.13 -10.88 -11.61
N LEU A 57 2.55 -9.75 -11.20
CA LEU A 57 3.08 -8.95 -10.09
C LEU A 57 3.05 -9.68 -8.75
N THR A 58 2.28 -10.76 -8.62
CA THR A 58 2.25 -11.59 -7.40
C THR A 58 3.11 -12.84 -7.48
N SER A 59 3.72 -13.13 -8.63
CA SER A 59 4.58 -14.29 -8.82
C SER A 59 5.79 -14.26 -7.88
N GLY A 60 6.15 -15.41 -7.31
CA GLY A 60 7.27 -15.56 -6.37
C GLY A 60 7.00 -15.09 -4.93
N ALA A 61 5.92 -14.33 -4.69
CA ALA A 61 5.57 -13.86 -3.35
C ALA A 61 5.15 -14.98 -2.38
N ALA A 62 4.68 -16.11 -2.91
CA ALA A 62 4.28 -17.27 -2.13
C ALA A 62 5.46 -17.99 -1.44
N ASN A 63 6.69 -17.73 -1.91
CA ASN A 63 7.91 -18.34 -1.37
C ASN A 63 8.59 -17.46 -0.30
N GLU A 64 8.06 -16.26 -0.03
CA GLU A 64 8.57 -15.40 1.03
C GLU A 64 7.96 -15.83 2.38
N ASP A 65 8.80 -16.23 3.32
CA ASP A 65 8.37 -16.53 4.68
C ASP A 65 8.23 -15.23 5.50
N PHE A 66 7.03 -14.64 5.45
CA PHE A 66 6.66 -13.47 6.24
C PHE A 66 6.53 -13.74 7.75
N ASN A 67 6.85 -14.94 8.24
CA ASN A 67 6.81 -15.25 9.68
C ASN A 67 8.13 -14.96 10.39
N GLU A 68 9.25 -15.02 9.68
CA GLU A 68 10.58 -14.79 10.27
C GLU A 68 11.15 -13.44 9.87
N ASN A 69 11.13 -13.10 8.58
CA ASN A 69 11.74 -11.88 8.06
C ASN A 69 10.84 -11.20 7.02
N ILE A 70 10.85 -9.87 7.01
CA ILE A 70 10.16 -9.05 6.01
C ILE A 70 11.21 -8.31 5.20
N THR A 71 11.06 -8.32 3.87
CA THR A 71 11.92 -7.54 2.96
C THR A 71 11.23 -6.23 2.59
N LEU A 72 11.67 -5.12 3.16
CA LEU A 72 11.21 -3.78 2.79
C LEU A 72 12.04 -3.28 1.60
N SER A 73 11.35 -3.02 0.48
CA SER A 73 11.99 -2.64 -0.79
C SER A 73 11.43 -1.37 -1.41
N VAL A 74 10.35 -0.82 -0.84
CA VAL A 74 9.64 0.32 -1.41
C VAL A 74 9.40 1.37 -0.33
N PHE A 75 10.01 2.53 -0.55
CA PHE A 75 9.77 3.74 0.22
C PHE A 75 8.78 4.64 -0.52
N CYS A 76 7.88 5.25 0.23
CA CYS A 76 6.85 6.12 -0.30
C CYS A 76 6.88 7.45 0.43
N GLN A 77 6.83 8.52 -0.35
CA GLN A 77 6.50 9.85 0.13
C GLN A 77 5.07 10.17 -0.29
N LEU A 78 4.22 10.53 0.66
CA LEU A 78 2.89 11.07 0.40
C LEU A 78 3.03 12.45 -0.23
N ILE A 79 2.38 12.63 -1.38
CA ILE A 79 2.32 13.92 -2.08
C ILE A 79 0.99 14.62 -1.77
N GLU A 80 -0.12 13.89 -1.82
CA GLU A 80 -1.44 14.46 -1.62
C GLU A 80 -2.46 13.41 -1.17
N THR A 81 -3.50 13.85 -0.48
CA THR A 81 -4.70 13.03 -0.23
C THR A 81 -5.93 13.67 -0.84
N ILE A 82 -6.74 12.86 -1.54
CA ILE A 82 -8.01 13.29 -2.12
C ILE A 82 -9.13 12.43 -1.55
N ASP A 83 -10.20 13.07 -1.10
CA ASP A 83 -11.40 12.37 -0.64
C ASP A 83 -12.29 12.02 -1.84
N ILE A 84 -12.56 10.73 -1.99
CA ILE A 84 -13.50 10.18 -2.96
C ILE A 84 -14.84 9.98 -2.27
N SER A 85 -15.85 10.70 -2.75
CA SER A 85 -17.21 10.71 -2.19
C SER A 85 -18.27 10.19 -3.14
N GLN A 86 -17.92 9.96 -4.42
CA GLN A 86 -18.86 9.49 -5.45
C GLN A 86 -18.34 8.25 -6.20
N GLU A 87 -19.25 7.33 -6.56
CA GLU A 87 -18.90 6.08 -7.24
C GLU A 87 -18.33 6.33 -8.65
N ASN A 88 -18.74 7.41 -9.34
CA ASN A 88 -18.17 7.78 -10.63
C ASN A 88 -16.67 8.16 -10.54
N GLN A 89 -16.23 8.78 -9.45
CA GLN A 89 -14.81 9.07 -9.20
C GLN A 89 -14.01 7.78 -9.02
N VAL A 90 -14.56 6.79 -8.31
CA VAL A 90 -13.93 5.46 -8.19
C VAL A 90 -13.78 4.81 -9.57
N ASN A 91 -14.82 4.86 -10.40
CA ASN A 91 -14.79 4.28 -11.73
C ASN A 91 -13.79 4.99 -12.66
N ALA A 92 -13.63 6.31 -12.54
CA ALA A 92 -12.66 7.09 -13.32
C ALA A 92 -11.20 6.71 -13.02
N LEU A 93 -10.93 6.11 -11.86
CA LEU A 93 -9.59 5.65 -11.48
C LEU A 93 -9.20 4.31 -12.11
N ASP A 94 -10.13 3.58 -12.72
CA ASP A 94 -9.89 2.21 -13.21
C ASP A 94 -8.65 2.11 -14.12
N PRO A 95 -8.41 3.01 -15.10
CA PRO A 95 -7.24 2.92 -15.96
C PRO A 95 -5.89 3.05 -15.24
N PHE A 96 -5.87 3.63 -14.03
CA PHE A 96 -4.66 4.08 -13.34
C PHE A 96 -4.23 3.19 -12.16
N HIS A 97 -4.85 2.01 -12.00
CA HIS A 97 -4.49 1.06 -10.95
C HIS A 97 -4.53 -0.39 -11.41
N ILE A 98 -3.81 -1.23 -10.65
CA ILE A 98 -3.70 -2.66 -10.94
C ILE A 98 -4.88 -3.51 -10.43
N TRP A 99 -5.69 -2.97 -9.51
CA TRP A 99 -6.73 -3.74 -8.83
C TRP A 99 -7.89 -4.11 -9.75
N SER A 100 -8.54 -5.24 -9.46
CA SER A 100 -9.79 -5.62 -10.11
C SER A 100 -10.87 -4.55 -9.87
N LYS A 101 -11.81 -4.40 -10.81
CA LYS A 101 -12.87 -3.38 -10.73
C LYS A 101 -13.68 -3.45 -9.43
N SER A 102 -13.85 -4.63 -8.86
CA SER A 102 -14.60 -4.83 -7.62
C SER A 102 -13.86 -4.38 -6.37
N PHE A 103 -12.53 -4.30 -6.38
CA PHE A 103 -11.73 -4.02 -5.19
C PHE A 103 -11.87 -2.58 -4.69
N PRO A 104 -11.72 -1.53 -5.52
CA PRO A 104 -12.01 -0.15 -5.11
C PRO A 104 -13.48 0.06 -4.74
N ALA A 105 -14.40 -0.51 -5.52
CA ALA A 105 -15.84 -0.39 -5.28
C ALA A 105 -16.27 -0.98 -3.92
N LYS A 106 -15.73 -2.15 -3.54
CA LYS A 106 -15.97 -2.74 -2.21
C LYS A 106 -15.43 -1.85 -1.09
N ARG A 107 -14.26 -1.23 -1.26
CA ARG A 107 -13.69 -0.30 -0.28
C ARG A 107 -14.51 0.97 -0.12
N PHE A 108 -15.00 1.52 -1.23
CA PHE A 108 -15.86 2.69 -1.23
C PHE A 108 -17.14 2.44 -0.43
N LYS A 109 -17.77 1.27 -0.63
CA LYS A 109 -19.01 0.87 0.06
C LYS A 109 -18.80 0.48 1.54
N TRP A 110 -17.56 0.19 1.95
CA TRP A 110 -17.24 -0.15 3.34
C TRP A 110 -17.15 1.11 4.23
N LYS A 111 -17.90 1.13 5.35
CA LYS A 111 -18.09 2.32 6.21
C LYS A 111 -18.53 3.55 5.39
N PRO A 112 -19.74 3.55 4.78
CA PRO A 112 -20.17 4.58 3.84
C PRO A 112 -20.25 5.99 4.45
N SER A 113 -20.30 6.11 5.77
CA SER A 113 -20.25 7.37 6.51
C SER A 113 -18.88 8.07 6.48
N GLN A 114 -17.84 7.41 5.97
CA GLN A 114 -16.51 7.98 5.80
C GLN A 114 -16.15 8.05 4.30
N PRO A 115 -15.43 9.07 3.83
CA PRO A 115 -14.93 9.08 2.46
C PRO A 115 -13.88 7.99 2.24
N LEU A 116 -13.72 7.55 0.99
CA LEU A 116 -12.57 6.74 0.58
C LEU A 116 -11.41 7.69 0.27
N LYS A 117 -10.24 7.47 0.87
CA LYS A 117 -9.07 8.33 0.64
C LYS A 117 -8.19 7.76 -0.45
N LEU A 118 -7.95 8.58 -1.47
CA LEU A 118 -6.88 8.40 -2.44
C LEU A 118 -5.61 9.01 -1.85
N MET A 119 -4.55 8.22 -1.70
CA MET A 119 -3.24 8.69 -1.27
C MET A 119 -2.31 8.69 -2.48
N ILE A 120 -2.00 9.86 -3.03
CA ILE A 120 -1.02 10.03 -4.10
C ILE A 120 0.37 9.96 -3.47
N VAL A 121 1.22 9.10 -4.02
CA VAL A 121 2.55 8.86 -3.47
C VAL A 121 3.60 8.92 -4.56
N ARG A 122 4.79 9.37 -4.17
CA ARG A 122 6.02 9.13 -4.90
C ARG A 122 6.70 7.91 -4.30
N ALA A 123 6.79 6.84 -5.07
CA ALA A 123 7.45 5.61 -4.64
C ALA A 123 8.90 5.60 -5.12
N TYR A 124 9.78 5.02 -4.29
CA TYR A 124 11.20 4.87 -4.53
C TYR A 124 11.58 3.42 -4.22
N ARG A 125 12.56 2.90 -4.97
CA ARG A 125 13.16 1.59 -4.66
C ARG A 125 14.25 1.78 -3.63
N LEU A 126 14.25 0.92 -2.62
CA LEU A 126 15.38 0.78 -1.70
C LEU A 126 16.42 -0.15 -2.34
N ASN A 127 17.63 0.34 -2.52
CA ASN A 127 18.75 -0.46 -2.99
C ASN A 127 19.98 -0.26 -2.07
N PRO A 128 20.38 -1.27 -1.27
CA PRO A 128 19.78 -2.61 -1.19
C PRO A 128 18.42 -2.60 -0.46
N ALA A 129 17.58 -3.59 -0.75
CA ALA A 129 16.37 -3.83 0.02
C ALA A 129 16.73 -4.22 1.47
N MET A 130 15.95 -3.74 2.44
CA MET A 130 16.18 -3.96 3.86
C MET A 130 15.43 -5.21 4.34
N LYS A 131 16.12 -6.10 5.06
CA LYS A 131 15.47 -7.24 5.73
C LYS A 131 15.37 -6.96 7.22
N ILE A 132 14.18 -7.07 7.77
CA ILE A 132 13.92 -6.90 9.21
C ILE A 132 13.24 -8.15 9.79
N PRO A 133 13.54 -8.51 11.06
CA PRO A 133 12.87 -9.62 11.71
C PRO A 133 11.40 -9.29 12.01
N VAL A 134 10.53 -10.29 11.91
CA VAL A 134 9.12 -10.16 12.26
C VAL A 134 8.96 -10.16 13.77
N ILE A 135 8.82 -8.98 14.37
CA ILE A 135 8.53 -8.84 15.80
C ILE A 135 7.01 -8.85 16.08
N PRO A 136 6.56 -9.22 17.30
CA PRO A 136 5.13 -9.17 17.66
C PRO A 136 4.45 -7.82 17.39
N ALA A 137 5.20 -6.71 17.47
CA ALA A 137 4.68 -5.38 17.17
C ALA A 137 4.19 -5.23 15.71
N TYR A 138 4.80 -5.97 14.78
CA TYR A 138 4.46 -6.01 13.35
C TYR A 138 3.29 -6.95 13.03
N LYS A 139 2.90 -7.80 14.00
CA LYS A 139 1.80 -8.77 13.82
C LYS A 139 0.43 -8.10 14.02
N GLY A 140 -0.53 -8.46 13.17
CA GLY A 140 -1.92 -7.99 13.22
C GLY A 140 -2.26 -6.93 12.15
N CYS A 141 -3.55 -6.65 11.97
CA CYS A 141 -4.07 -5.67 10.99
C CYS A 141 -3.83 -4.22 11.41
N LYS A 142 -2.59 -3.85 11.74
CA LYS A 142 -2.19 -2.48 11.99
C LYS A 142 -1.85 -1.82 10.66
N SER A 143 -2.31 -0.58 10.50
CA SER A 143 -2.10 0.20 9.28
C SER A 143 -0.80 1.00 9.28
N TRP A 144 -0.13 1.06 10.43
CA TRP A 144 1.14 1.71 10.70
C TRP A 144 1.88 0.92 11.76
N VAL A 145 3.18 0.77 11.57
CA VAL A 145 4.07 0.33 12.63
C VAL A 145 5.33 1.18 12.57
N GLU A 146 5.75 1.69 13.72
CA GLU A 146 7.02 2.39 13.82
C GLU A 146 8.16 1.40 13.58
N LEU A 147 9.10 1.81 12.74
CA LEU A 147 10.33 1.08 12.55
C LEU A 147 11.22 1.31 13.77
N VAL A 148 11.75 0.23 14.32
CA VAL A 148 12.69 0.30 15.45
C VAL A 148 14.07 0.79 14.98
N GLU A 149 14.34 0.76 13.67
CA GLU A 149 15.61 1.15 13.07
C GLU A 149 15.48 2.41 12.21
N ASN A 150 16.46 3.31 12.33
CA ASN A 150 16.56 4.50 11.48
C ASN A 150 16.98 4.11 10.07
N ILE A 151 16.30 4.64 9.06
CA ILE A 151 16.58 4.33 7.66
C ILE A 151 17.32 5.48 7.02
N ASN A 152 18.49 5.19 6.45
CA ASN A 152 19.22 6.15 5.65
C ASN A 152 18.53 6.31 4.28
N THR A 153 17.97 7.49 4.03
CA THR A 153 17.26 7.81 2.78
C THR A 153 18.19 8.28 1.65
N SER A 154 19.50 8.28 1.86
CA SER A 154 20.49 8.70 0.86
C SER A 154 20.56 7.74 -0.35
N ASP A 155 20.14 6.48 -0.17
CA ASP A 155 20.26 5.40 -1.17
C ASP A 155 18.91 5.10 -1.89
N LEU A 156 18.05 6.11 -2.03
CA LEU A 156 16.76 5.98 -2.71
C LEU A 156 16.91 6.10 -4.24
N GLU A 157 16.43 5.09 -4.97
CA GLU A 157 16.40 5.12 -6.43
C GLU A 157 15.02 5.55 -6.95
N ASN A 158 15.03 6.40 -7.99
CA ASN A 158 13.81 6.78 -8.71
C ASN A 158 13.26 5.58 -9.49
N PRO A 159 11.93 5.41 -9.55
CA PRO A 159 11.33 4.44 -10.47
C PRO A 159 11.64 4.84 -11.93
N HIS A 160 11.96 3.84 -12.75
CA HIS A 160 12.24 4.00 -14.19
C HIS A 160 11.01 4.43 -14.98
#